data_AF-A0A6M1U6E9-F1
#
_entry.id   AF-A0A6M1U6E9-F1
#
_cell.length_a   1.000
_cell.length_b   1.000
_cell.length_c   1.000
_cell.angle_alpha   90.00
_cell.angle_beta   90.00
_cell.angle_gamma   90.00
#
_symmetry.space_group_name_H-M   'P 1'
#
loop_
_entity.id
_entity.type
_entity.pdbx_description
1 polymer ?
#
loop_
_entity_poly.entity_id
_entity_poly.type
_entity_poly.pdbx_seq_one_letter_code
_entity_poly.pdbx_strand_id
1 'polypeptide(L)' 'MNHPPKRRASPFRQADVTRAIKAAKAAGMTVTRCEISADGSIVLTDAPAAPSPEDAFATWKAKREGRVEGRS' A
#
# COMPACT_ATOMS: atom_id res chain seq x y z
N MET A 1 -24.50 -29.19 -31.63
CA MET A 1 -24.56 -28.67 -30.24
C MET A 1 -23.36 -27.77 -30.02
N ASN A 2 -23.57 -26.47 -29.82
CA ASN A 2 -22.50 -25.58 -29.38
C ASN A 2 -22.35 -25.73 -27.86
N HIS A 3 -21.17 -26.17 -27.40
CA HIS A 3 -20.84 -26.15 -25.98
C HIS A 3 -20.43 -24.72 -25.59
N PRO A 4 -20.97 -24.14 -24.51
CA PRO A 4 -20.54 -22.83 -24.06
C PRO A 4 -19.04 -22.88 -23.67
N PRO A 5 -18.27 -21.81 -23.93
CA PRO A 5 -16.86 -21.78 -23.57
C PRO A 5 -16.70 -21.95 -22.05
N LYS A 6 -15.82 -22.87 -21.65
CA LYS A 6 -15.49 -23.13 -20.25
C LYS A 6 -14.88 -21.85 -19.65
N ARG A 7 -15.55 -21.22 -18.69
CA ARG A 7 -15.03 -20.01 -18.01
C ARG A 7 -13.69 -20.36 -17.36
N ARG A 8 -12.65 -19.55 -17.64
CA ARG A 8 -11.38 -19.62 -16.92
C ARG A 8 -11.63 -19.31 -15.44
N ALA A 9 -11.06 -20.13 -14.56
CA ALA A 9 -11.12 -19.87 -13.13
C ALA A 9 -10.35 -18.58 -12.82
N SER A 10 -10.91 -17.74 -11.95
CA SER A 10 -10.21 -16.57 -11.41
C SER A 10 -8.99 -17.03 -10.60
N PRO A 11 -7.83 -16.36 -10.71
CA PRO A 11 -6.64 -16.73 -9.94
C PRO A 11 -6.79 -16.43 -8.43
N PHE A 12 -7.80 -15.66 -8.04
CA PHE A 12 -8.11 -15.34 -6.65
C PHE A 12 -9.57 -15.64 -6.31
N ARG A 13 -9.85 -15.87 -5.02
CA ARG A 13 -11.20 -15.96 -4.46
C ARG A 13 -11.53 -14.72 -3.64
N GLN A 14 -12.82 -14.42 -3.50
CA GLN A 14 -13.30 -13.35 -2.61
C GLN A 14 -12.85 -13.55 -1.15
N ALA A 15 -12.76 -14.82 -0.72
CA ALA A 15 -12.24 -15.17 0.60
C ALA A 15 -10.79 -14.71 0.81
N ASP A 16 -9.96 -14.71 -0.24
CA ASP A 16 -8.57 -14.31 -0.16
C ASP A 16 -8.45 -12.80 0.04
N VAL A 17 -9.22 -12.02 -0.74
CA VAL A 17 -9.33 -10.56 -0.58
C VAL A 17 -9.81 -10.20 0.83
N THR A 18 -10.82 -10.90 1.31
CA THR A 18 -11.38 -10.67 2.65
C THR A 18 -10.35 -10.94 3.74
N ARG A 19 -9.58 -12.02 3.61
CA ARG A 19 -8.51 -12.38 4.55
C ARG A 19 -7.38 -11.36 4.52
N ALA A 20 -6.93 -10.95 3.34
CA ALA A 20 -5.85 -9.97 3.19
C ALA A 20 -6.21 -8.63 3.88
N ILE A 21 -7.40 -8.09 3.61
CA ILE A 21 -7.85 -6.81 4.20
C ILE A 21 -7.95 -6.92 5.73
N LYS A 22 -8.51 -8.02 6.25
CA LYS A 22 -8.62 -8.24 7.70
C LYS A 22 -7.26 -8.35 8.37
N ALA A 23 -6.34 -9.11 7.77
CA ALA A 23 -4.99 -9.26 8.29
C ALA A 23 -4.22 -7.92 8.31
N ALA A 24 -4.29 -7.14 7.22
CA ALA A 24 -3.67 -5.82 7.16
C ALA A 24 -4.20 -4.87 8.24
N LYS A 25 -5.53 -4.79 8.41
CA LYS A 25 -6.14 -3.98 9.47
C LYS A 25 -5.74 -4.45 10.86
N ALA A 26 -5.68 -5.76 11.10
CA ALA A 26 -5.23 -6.33 12.37
C ALA A 26 -3.75 -6.01 12.66
N ALA A 27 -2.94 -5.85 11.61
CA ALA A 27 -1.55 -5.40 11.71
C ALA A 27 -1.40 -3.87 11.87
N GLY A 28 -2.50 -3.13 12.06
CA GLY A 28 -2.48 -1.68 12.25
C GLY A 28 -2.42 -0.87 10.95
N MET A 29 -2.54 -1.52 9.80
CA MET A 29 -2.51 -0.83 8.51
C MET A 29 -3.85 -0.14 8.22
N THR A 30 -3.80 1.15 7.90
CA THR A 30 -4.97 1.89 7.41
C THR A 30 -5.11 1.68 5.91
N VAL A 31 -5.74 0.58 5.49
CA VAL A 31 -5.92 0.23 4.08
C VAL A 31 -6.78 1.27 3.36
N THR A 32 -6.22 1.92 2.33
CA THR A 32 -6.90 2.93 1.50
C THR A 32 -7.22 2.42 0.10
N ARG A 33 -6.41 1.49 -0.42
CA ARG A 33 -6.58 0.90 -1.76
C ARG A 33 -6.33 -0.60 -1.72
N CYS A 34 -7.10 -1.34 -2.50
CA CYS A 34 -6.91 -2.76 -2.76
C CYS A 34 -6.90 -2.96 -4.28
N GLU A 35 -5.80 -3.51 -4.79
CA GLU A 35 -5.63 -3.82 -6.21
C GLU A 35 -5.45 -5.33 -6.39
N ILE A 36 -6.01 -5.86 -7.47
CA ILE A 36 -5.89 -7.27 -7.81
C ILE A 36 -5.38 -7.35 -9.24
N SER A 37 -4.19 -7.93 -9.40
CA SER A 37 -3.54 -8.09 -10.69
C SER A 37 -4.01 -9.37 -11.40
N ALA A 38 -3.80 -9.43 -12.72
CA ALA A 38 -4.21 -10.57 -13.55
C ALA A 38 -3.50 -11.89 -13.18
N ASP A 39 -2.37 -11.81 -12.50
CA ASP A 39 -1.62 -12.94 -11.94
C ASP A 39 -2.21 -13.46 -10.61
N GLY A 40 -3.21 -12.77 -10.04
CA GLY A 40 -3.83 -13.10 -8.77
C GLY A 40 -3.23 -12.41 -7.56
N SER A 41 -2.21 -11.57 -7.72
CA SER A 41 -1.61 -10.81 -6.64
C SER A 41 -2.59 -9.79 -6.07
N ILE A 42 -2.73 -9.75 -4.74
CA ILE A 42 -3.55 -8.79 -4.00
C ILE A 42 -2.61 -7.79 -3.32
N VAL A 43 -2.63 -6.54 -3.76
CA VAL A 43 -1.81 -5.46 -3.21
C VAL A 43 -2.69 -4.53 -2.40
N LEU A 44 -2.30 -4.27 -1.15
CA LEU A 44 -2.96 -3.32 -0.27
C LEU A 44 -2.05 -2.13 -0.04
N THR A 45 -2.58 -0.92 -0.17
CA THR A 45 -1.86 0.33 0.08
C THR A 45 -2.41 0.99 1.34
N ASP A 46 -1.53 1.56 2.16
CA ASP A 46 -1.91 2.34 3.33
C ASP A 46 -1.97 3.84 3.02
N ALA A 47 -2.59 4.60 3.92
CA ALA A 47 -2.37 6.05 3.90
C ALA A 47 -0.97 6.34 4.45
N PRO A 48 -0.12 7.13 3.77
CA PRO A 48 1.10 7.62 4.38
C PRO A 48 0.70 8.38 5.66
N ALA A 49 1.30 8.01 6.79
CA ALA A 49 1.12 8.75 8.03
C ALA A 49 1.48 10.22 7.76
N ALA A 50 0.57 11.15 8.08
CA ALA A 50 0.90 12.56 8.01
C ALA A 50 2.11 12.80 8.93
N PRO A 51 3.14 13.53 8.47
CA PRO A 51 4.30 13.81 9.30
C PRO A 51 3.82 14.51 10.57
N SER A 52 4.26 14.02 11.73
CA SER A 52 3.99 14.67 13.01
C SER A 52 4.54 16.11 12.93
N PRO A 53 3.90 17.11 13.60
CA PRO A 53 4.46 18.45 13.72
C PRO A 53 5.91 18.46 14.24
N GLU A 54 6.27 17.47 15.06
CA GLU A 54 7.64 17.29 15.57
C GLU A 54 8.63 16.93 14.45
N ASP A 55 8.21 16.09 13.49
CA ASP A 55 9.03 15.66 12.35
C ASP A 55 9.20 16.78 11.32
N ALA A 56 8.21 17.65 11.16
CA ALA A 56 8.27 18.76 10.21
C ALA A 56 9.39 19.77 10.58
N PHE A 57 9.53 20.10 11.87
CA PHE A 57 10.60 20.97 12.34
C PHE A 57 11.98 20.28 12.23
N ALA A 58 12.09 19.00 12.60
CA ALA A 58 13.32 18.23 12.45
C ALA A 58 13.78 18.15 10.99
N THR A 59 12.85 17.88 10.08
CA THR A 59 13.08 17.83 8.62
C THR A 59 13.53 19.20 8.07
N TRP A 60 12.90 20.28 8.54
CA TRP A 60 13.32 21.64 8.19
C TRP A 60 14.74 21.96 8.66
N LYS A 61 15.09 21.59 9.89
CA LYS A 61 16.43 21.81 10.47
C LYS A 61 17.51 21.06 9.69
N ALA A 62 17.31 19.77 9.43
CA ALA A 62 18.26 18.93 8.68
C ALA A 62 18.54 19.48 7.26
N LYS A 63 17.50 19.99 6.58
CA LYS A 63 17.62 20.62 5.27
C LYS A 63 18.46 21.90 5.29
N ARG A 64 18.52 22.61 6.41
CA ARG A 64 19.32 23.83 6.57
C ARG A 64 20.76 23.54 6.96
N GLU A 65 21.01 22.61 7.87
CA GLU A 65 22.39 22.26 8.27
C GLU A 65 23.17 21.62 7.11
N GLY A 66 22.54 20.74 6.32
CA GLY A 66 23.17 20.19 5.11
C GLY A 66 23.52 21.22 4.02
N ARG A 67 22.98 22.45 4.08
CA ARG A 67 23.37 23.56 3.20
C ARG A 67 24.55 24.38 3.73
N VAL A 68 24.85 24.29 5.03
CA VAL A 68 25.96 25.03 5.66
C VAL A 68 27.27 24.26 5.49
N GLU A 69 27.23 22.92 5.55
CA GLU A 69 28.39 22.04 5.35
C GLU A 69 29.01 22.13 3.94
N GLY A 70 28.24 22.56 2.93
CA GLY A 70 28.72 22.75 1.55
C GLY A 70 29.37 24.11 1.26
N ARG A 71 29.57 24.94 2.29
CA ARG A 71 30.23 26.26 2.19
C ARG A 71 31.39 26.30 3.18
N SER A 72 32.46 25.58 2.88
CA SER A 72 33.78 25.75 3.50
C SER A 72 34.87 25.55 2.47
#